data_AF-A0A257JYX0-F1
#
_entry.id   AF-A0A257JYX0-F1
#
_cell.length_a   1.000
_cell.length_b   1.000
_cell.length_c   1.000
_cell.angle_alpha   90.00
_cell.angle_beta   90.00
_cell.angle_gamma   90.00
#
_symmetry.space_group_name_H-M   'P 1'
#
loop_
_entity.id
_entity.type
_entity.pdbx_description
1 polymer ?
#
loop_
_entity_poly.entity_id
_entity_poly.type
_entity_poly.pdbx_seq_one_letter_code
_entity_poly.pdbx_strand_id
1 'polypeptide(L)'
;MKQTLHYFILLLSVTVGAQKIDTSPAFRDQNSDHYFRFHYDNDYFASSDHNYTQGFDLEFVAAFLKYNPMNVILVKPSGSRIRYGLSLEHMGYAPDNIRSAEIQFGDRPFAAAVVLKSFVVAIDTLRRSRLQTGLSIGVIGPAAFGRQMQEGIHSATGNTKPMGWKNQVRNDIIVQYETGYEKQFLHYARLFSLQGNATVRAGTLFTNASVGLSLMAGIVDSPFIRHRNGFRLYAYVQPLVTAVGYDATLQGGLINRDSPYTISDGDLERVTAQHTYGLVLQTKTLYFEYTRTALTREFNGGVPAKWGGIRIGFTF
;
A
#
# COMPACT_ATOMS: atom_id res chain seq x y z
N MET A 1 -28.37 -1.14 -43.61
CA MET A 1 -28.51 -2.03 -42.43
C MET A 1 -27.45 -1.64 -41.40
N LYS A 2 -27.88 -1.08 -40.26
CA LYS A 2 -27.00 -0.68 -39.16
C LYS A 2 -26.71 -1.91 -38.30
N GLN A 3 -25.45 -2.35 -38.21
CA GLN A 3 -25.05 -3.43 -37.30
C GLN A 3 -24.79 -2.83 -35.91
N THR A 4 -25.66 -3.17 -34.98
CA THR A 4 -25.59 -2.78 -33.56
C THR A 4 -24.65 -3.74 -32.83
N LEU A 5 -23.43 -3.30 -32.56
CA LEU A 5 -22.44 -4.04 -31.77
C LEU A 5 -22.85 -4.03 -30.30
N HIS A 6 -23.37 -5.16 -29.81
CA HIS A 6 -23.72 -5.36 -28.40
C HIS A 6 -22.45 -5.72 -27.63
N TYR A 7 -21.96 -4.80 -26.80
CA TYR A 7 -20.91 -5.10 -25.83
C TYR A 7 -21.51 -5.83 -24.63
N PHE A 8 -21.28 -7.13 -24.56
CA PHE A 8 -21.57 -7.93 -23.37
C PHE A 8 -20.46 -7.70 -22.35
N ILE A 9 -20.75 -6.92 -21.30
CA ILE A 9 -19.90 -6.86 -20.10
C ILE A 9 -20.24 -8.09 -19.26
N LEU A 10 -19.43 -9.14 -19.40
CA LEU A 10 -19.45 -10.29 -18.51
C LEU A 10 -18.82 -9.87 -17.16
N LEU A 11 -19.68 -9.52 -16.21
CA LEU A 11 -19.34 -9.47 -14.80
C LEU A 11 -19.16 -10.91 -14.29
N LEU A 12 -17.92 -11.41 -14.38
CA LEU A 12 -17.52 -12.63 -13.69
C LEU A 12 -17.48 -12.35 -12.18
N SER A 13 -18.51 -12.81 -11.47
CA SER A 13 -18.54 -12.93 -10.02
C SER A 13 -17.61 -14.06 -9.58
N VAL A 14 -16.31 -13.75 -9.46
CA VAL A 14 -15.36 -14.68 -8.83
C VAL A 14 -15.41 -14.43 -7.32
N THR A 15 -16.05 -15.34 -6.58
CA THR A 15 -15.99 -15.40 -5.12
C THR A 15 -14.60 -15.90 -4.71
N VAL A 16 -13.62 -15.00 -4.66
CA VAL A 16 -12.28 -15.28 -4.14
C VAL A 16 -12.20 -14.80 -2.69
N GLY A 17 -12.23 -15.77 -1.76
CA GLY A 17 -11.80 -15.56 -0.39
C GLY A 17 -10.27 -15.45 -0.32
N ALA A 18 -9.77 -14.84 0.76
CA ALA A 18 -8.36 -14.53 1.01
C ALA A 18 -7.89 -13.24 0.26
N GLN A 19 -7.57 -12.10 0.91
CA GLN A 19 -7.13 -10.77 0.41
C GLN A 19 -6.16 -10.02 1.43
N LYS A 20 -5.08 -9.24 1.05
CA LYS A 20 -4.02 -8.51 1.86
C LYS A 20 -3.52 -7.13 1.29
N ILE A 21 -3.07 -6.22 2.17
CA ILE A 21 -2.77 -4.76 1.98
C ILE A 21 -1.54 -4.47 1.09
N ASP A 22 -1.68 -3.58 0.11
CA ASP A 22 -0.53 -2.97 -0.60
C ASP A 22 -0.73 -1.45 -0.82
N THR A 23 0.11 -0.63 -0.17
CA THR A 23 0.08 0.84 -0.21
C THR A 23 0.88 1.43 -1.38
N SER A 24 1.73 0.62 -2.04
CA SER A 24 2.73 1.08 -3.01
C SER A 24 2.52 0.62 -4.46
N PRO A 25 1.37 0.89 -5.10
CA PRO A 25 1.32 0.73 -6.55
C PRO A 25 2.15 1.82 -7.24
N ALA A 26 3.16 1.38 -7.97
CA ALA A 26 4.02 2.20 -8.80
C ALA A 26 3.23 3.12 -9.76
N PHE A 27 2.01 2.72 -10.19
CA PHE A 27 1.17 3.44 -11.16
C PHE A 27 0.69 4.83 -10.76
N ARG A 28 0.81 5.20 -9.48
CA ARG A 28 0.29 6.46 -8.93
C ARG A 28 1.28 7.61 -9.00
N ASP A 29 2.30 7.48 -9.84
CA ASP A 29 3.34 8.49 -10.07
C ASP A 29 2.80 9.84 -10.61
N GLN A 30 3.30 10.93 -10.03
CA GLN A 30 2.93 12.29 -10.41
C GLN A 30 3.67 12.79 -11.66
N ASN A 31 4.56 11.98 -12.25
CA ASN A 31 5.35 12.28 -13.45
C ASN A 31 6.20 13.57 -13.34
N SER A 32 6.64 13.88 -12.12
CA SER A 32 7.55 14.98 -11.79
C SER A 32 8.81 14.42 -11.12
N ASP A 33 9.95 15.09 -11.30
CA ASP A 33 11.20 14.76 -10.60
C ASP A 33 11.28 15.43 -9.21
N HIS A 34 10.25 16.23 -8.88
CA HIS A 34 10.12 16.98 -7.64
C HIS A 34 8.64 16.98 -7.23
N TYR A 35 8.33 16.30 -6.12
CA TYR A 35 7.00 16.35 -5.52
C TYR A 35 7.00 15.92 -4.07
N PHE A 36 5.98 16.37 -3.37
CA PHE A 36 5.60 15.89 -2.05
C PHE A 36 4.24 15.20 -2.15
N ARG A 37 4.04 14.13 -1.39
CA ARG A 37 2.78 13.41 -1.33
C ARG A 37 2.52 12.89 0.07
N PHE A 38 1.30 13.12 0.54
CA PHE A 38 0.78 12.60 1.78
C PHE A 38 -0.35 11.62 1.48
N HIS A 39 -0.26 10.44 2.06
CA HIS A 39 -1.30 9.42 2.05
C HIS A 39 -1.76 9.17 3.47
N TYR A 40 -3.07 9.07 3.67
CA TYR A 40 -3.67 8.69 4.94
C TYR A 40 -4.77 7.68 4.69
N ASP A 41 -4.65 6.54 5.37
CA ASP A 41 -5.65 5.47 5.37
C ASP A 41 -6.30 5.39 6.75
N ASN A 42 -7.62 5.19 6.76
CA ASN A 42 -8.36 4.98 7.98
C ASN A 42 -9.63 4.14 7.74
N ASP A 43 -9.96 3.33 8.73
CA ASP A 43 -11.13 2.46 8.78
C ASP A 43 -12.46 3.24 8.86
N TYR A 44 -12.47 4.44 9.46
CA TYR A 44 -13.61 5.37 9.51
C TYR A 44 -14.18 5.63 8.12
N PHE A 45 -13.31 5.77 7.12
CA PHE A 45 -13.78 6.00 5.76
C PHE A 45 -14.68 4.85 5.32
N ALA A 46 -14.46 3.60 5.73
CA ALA A 46 -15.18 2.38 5.31
C ALA A 46 -16.33 1.91 6.20
N SER A 47 -16.64 2.64 7.28
CA SER A 47 -17.71 2.24 8.21
C SER A 47 -17.52 0.81 8.73
N SER A 48 -16.25 0.40 8.91
CA SER A 48 -15.82 -0.89 9.45
C SER A 48 -14.77 -0.62 10.52
N ASP A 49 -14.72 -1.41 11.60
CA ASP A 49 -13.80 -1.24 12.74
C ASP A 49 -12.93 -2.50 12.91
N HIS A 50 -12.41 -3.04 11.81
CA HIS A 50 -11.73 -4.35 11.82
C HIS A 50 -10.33 -4.28 11.22
N ASN A 51 -9.36 -4.85 11.93
CA ASN A 51 -7.99 -5.20 11.53
C ASN A 51 -7.01 -4.05 11.22
N TYR A 52 -7.30 -3.19 10.25
CA TYR A 52 -6.43 -2.08 9.85
C TYR A 52 -7.00 -0.76 10.35
N THR A 53 -6.44 -0.24 11.43
CA THR A 53 -6.96 0.98 12.06
C THR A 53 -6.56 2.23 11.28
N GLN A 54 -5.27 2.37 10.99
CA GLN A 54 -4.73 3.63 10.51
C GLN A 54 -3.33 3.49 9.93
N GLY A 55 -3.02 4.33 8.95
CA GLY A 55 -1.65 4.51 8.50
C GLY A 55 -1.47 5.81 7.74
N PHE A 56 -0.23 6.26 7.67
CA PHE A 56 0.13 7.38 6.83
C PHE A 56 1.45 7.11 6.11
N ASP A 57 1.61 7.73 4.96
CA ASP A 57 2.87 7.77 4.22
C ASP A 57 3.15 9.21 3.77
N LEU A 58 4.34 9.68 4.08
CA LEU A 58 4.87 10.98 3.70
C LEU A 58 6.00 10.75 2.70
N GLU A 59 5.75 11.02 1.43
CA GLU A 59 6.68 10.80 0.35
C GLU A 59 7.26 12.11 -0.16
N PHE A 60 8.58 12.11 -0.34
CA PHE A 60 9.34 13.24 -0.86
C PHE A 60 10.27 12.79 -1.97
N VAL A 61 10.04 13.29 -3.18
CA VAL A 61 10.87 13.01 -4.36
C VAL A 61 11.56 14.30 -4.78
N ALA A 62 12.87 14.22 -4.98
CA ALA A 62 13.68 15.34 -5.43
C ALA A 62 14.97 14.88 -6.12
N ALA A 63 15.40 15.62 -7.14
CA ALA A 63 16.60 15.28 -7.92
C ALA A 63 17.89 15.19 -7.07
N PHE A 64 18.01 15.96 -5.99
CA PHE A 64 19.21 15.92 -5.14
C PHE A 64 19.35 14.61 -4.34
N LEU A 65 18.26 13.86 -4.15
CA LEU A 65 18.28 12.56 -3.48
C LEU A 65 19.04 11.49 -4.27
N LYS A 66 19.45 11.77 -5.52
CA LYS A 66 20.36 10.90 -6.28
C LYS A 66 21.68 10.62 -5.56
N TYR A 67 22.10 11.53 -4.67
CA TYR A 67 23.32 11.40 -3.87
C TYR A 67 23.12 10.63 -2.55
N ASN A 68 21.91 10.14 -2.24
CA ASN A 68 21.68 9.30 -1.06
C ASN A 68 22.52 8.01 -1.17
N PRO A 69 23.38 7.69 -0.17
CA PRO A 69 24.23 6.50 -0.21
C PRO A 69 23.44 5.19 -0.30
N MET A 70 22.21 5.15 0.21
CA MET A 70 21.34 3.96 0.12
C MET A 70 21.00 3.59 -1.33
N ASN A 71 21.15 4.51 -2.28
CA ASN A 71 20.89 4.24 -3.69
C ASN A 71 21.85 3.21 -4.30
N VAL A 72 22.99 2.91 -3.67
CA VAL A 72 23.99 1.96 -4.21
C VAL A 72 23.44 0.54 -4.32
N ILE A 73 22.56 0.14 -3.40
CA ILE A 73 21.97 -1.21 -3.36
C ILE A 73 20.61 -1.30 -4.07
N LEU A 74 20.12 -0.20 -4.65
CA LEU A 74 18.84 -0.12 -5.33
C LEU A 74 19.01 -0.38 -6.84
N VAL A 75 18.20 -1.29 -7.39
CA VAL A 75 18.32 -1.72 -8.79
C VAL A 75 17.88 -0.59 -9.73
N LYS A 76 18.76 -0.26 -10.68
CA LYS A 76 18.56 0.80 -11.67
C LYS A 76 18.87 0.27 -13.07
N PRO A 77 17.87 -0.23 -13.82
CA PRO A 77 18.07 -0.69 -15.19
C PRO A 77 18.63 0.42 -16.09
N SER A 78 19.60 0.07 -16.94
CA SER A 78 20.19 0.99 -17.93
C SER A 78 19.14 1.52 -18.91
N GLY A 79 19.30 2.77 -19.37
CA GLY A 79 18.38 3.38 -20.33
C GLY A 79 17.03 3.83 -19.75
N SER A 80 16.83 3.70 -18.44
CA SER A 80 15.64 4.20 -17.75
C SER A 80 15.83 5.64 -17.27
N ARG A 81 14.74 6.42 -17.25
CA ARG A 81 14.69 7.69 -16.51
C ARG A 81 14.55 7.37 -15.02
N ILE A 82 15.45 7.89 -14.20
CA ILE A 82 15.51 7.55 -12.77
C ILE A 82 14.99 8.71 -11.92
N ARG A 83 14.17 8.38 -10.92
CA ARG A 83 13.77 9.27 -9.82
C ARG A 83 14.16 8.68 -8.48
N TYR A 84 14.41 9.57 -7.52
CA TYR A 84 14.88 9.23 -6.19
C TYR A 84 13.95 9.83 -5.16
N GLY A 85 13.59 9.05 -4.15
CA GLY A 85 12.67 9.49 -3.12
C GLY A 85 12.97 8.91 -1.75
N LEU A 86 12.41 9.58 -0.76
CA LEU A 86 12.32 9.13 0.62
C LEU A 86 10.84 9.02 0.98
N SER A 87 10.48 8.06 1.83
CA SER A 87 9.18 8.08 2.49
C SER A 87 9.26 7.73 3.96
N LEU A 88 8.38 8.33 4.76
CA LEU A 88 8.14 7.96 6.15
C LEU A 88 6.76 7.34 6.24
N GLU A 89 6.71 6.05 6.52
CA GLU A 89 5.48 5.27 6.56
C GLU A 89 5.22 4.78 7.99
N HIS A 90 3.99 4.96 8.46
CA HIS A 90 3.50 4.41 9.72
C HIS A 90 2.28 3.54 9.46
N MET A 91 2.25 2.34 10.04
CA MET A 91 1.13 1.40 9.95
C MET A 91 0.66 1.03 11.36
N GLY A 92 -0.65 0.99 11.58
CA GLY A 92 -1.27 0.61 12.85
C GLY A 92 -2.37 -0.42 12.64
N TYR A 93 -2.30 -1.49 13.42
CA TYR A 93 -3.22 -2.62 13.38
C TYR A 93 -3.78 -2.87 14.77
N ALA A 94 -5.08 -3.19 14.83
CA ALA A 94 -5.79 -3.49 16.06
C ALA A 94 -6.72 -4.70 15.86
N PRO A 95 -6.94 -5.50 16.91
CA PRO A 95 -8.02 -6.47 16.95
C PRO A 95 -9.40 -5.78 16.91
N ASP A 96 -10.43 -6.56 16.63
CA ASP A 96 -11.80 -6.11 16.45
C ASP A 96 -12.38 -5.45 17.73
N ASN A 97 -12.13 -6.01 18.92
CA ASN A 97 -12.62 -5.40 20.17
C ASN A 97 -11.56 -4.53 20.85
N ILE A 98 -11.41 -3.29 20.38
CA ILE A 98 -10.45 -2.33 20.95
C ILE A 98 -10.78 -1.91 22.40
N ARG A 99 -12.00 -2.14 22.90
CA ARG A 99 -12.40 -1.82 24.29
C ARG A 99 -11.79 -2.78 25.30
N SER A 100 -11.45 -4.00 24.88
CA SER A 100 -10.85 -5.00 25.75
C SER A 100 -9.40 -4.62 26.08
N ALA A 101 -9.05 -4.71 27.36
CA ALA A 101 -7.66 -4.63 27.80
C ALA A 101 -6.93 -5.98 27.71
N GLU A 102 -7.67 -7.07 27.52
CA GLU A 102 -7.14 -8.44 27.50
C GLU A 102 -6.76 -8.88 26.09
N ILE A 103 -5.92 -9.92 26.01
CA ILE A 103 -5.56 -10.55 24.75
C ILE A 103 -6.80 -11.21 24.13
N GLN A 104 -7.00 -10.97 22.84
CA GLN A 104 -8.08 -11.54 22.05
C GLN A 104 -7.54 -12.73 21.26
N PHE A 105 -7.54 -13.91 21.90
CA PHE A 105 -7.08 -15.14 21.27
C PHE A 105 -7.94 -15.48 20.05
N GLY A 106 -7.29 -15.80 18.93
CA GLY A 106 -7.94 -16.05 17.64
C GLY A 106 -8.16 -14.80 16.78
N ASP A 107 -7.86 -13.61 17.31
CA ASP A 107 -7.80 -12.35 16.55
C ASP A 107 -6.36 -11.85 16.45
N ARG A 108 -6.07 -10.78 15.70
CA ARG A 108 -4.72 -10.24 15.56
C ARG A 108 -4.24 -9.51 16.82
N PRO A 109 -2.93 -9.51 17.13
CA PRO A 109 -2.40 -8.62 18.15
C PRO A 109 -2.49 -7.16 17.71
N PHE A 110 -2.49 -6.24 18.68
CA PHE A 110 -2.13 -4.86 18.40
C PHE A 110 -0.70 -4.82 17.83
N ALA A 111 -0.48 -4.06 16.77
CA ALA A 111 0.84 -3.87 16.20
C ALA A 111 0.95 -2.49 15.55
N ALA A 112 2.13 -1.89 15.62
CA ALA A 112 2.43 -0.70 14.86
C ALA A 112 3.86 -0.76 14.34
N ALA A 113 4.09 -0.22 13.16
CA ALA A 113 5.40 -0.12 12.55
C ALA A 113 5.61 1.29 12.02
N VAL A 114 6.82 1.81 12.16
CA VAL A 114 7.26 3.05 11.52
C VAL A 114 8.56 2.79 10.77
N VAL A 115 8.61 3.19 9.50
CA VAL A 115 9.76 2.93 8.62
C VAL A 115 10.13 4.16 7.82
N LEU A 116 11.44 4.37 7.65
CA LEU A 116 12.02 5.29 6.69
C LEU A 116 12.47 4.49 5.47
N LYS A 117 11.87 4.79 4.32
CA LYS A 117 12.14 4.13 3.03
C LYS A 117 13.00 5.05 2.17
N SER A 118 14.12 4.54 1.66
CA SER A 118 14.80 5.12 0.49
C SER A 118 14.39 4.33 -0.74
N PHE A 119 13.95 4.99 -1.79
CA PHE A 119 13.50 4.31 -3.00
C PHE A 119 13.95 4.99 -4.29
N VAL A 120 13.99 4.17 -5.34
CA VAL A 120 14.27 4.56 -6.71
C VAL A 120 13.14 4.10 -7.61
N VAL A 121 12.74 4.96 -8.53
CA VAL A 121 11.80 4.63 -9.61
C VAL A 121 12.53 4.76 -10.95
N ALA A 122 12.68 3.64 -11.64
CA ALA A 122 13.26 3.56 -12.97
C ALA A 122 12.15 3.38 -14.02
N ILE A 123 12.04 4.33 -14.94
CA ILE A 123 10.98 4.39 -15.96
C ILE A 123 11.59 4.13 -17.33
N ASP A 124 11.15 3.04 -17.97
CA ASP A 124 11.49 2.70 -19.35
C ASP A 124 10.31 3.05 -20.27
N THR A 125 10.47 4.13 -21.03
CA THR A 125 9.43 4.62 -21.95
C THR A 125 9.32 3.79 -23.23
N LEU A 126 10.41 3.13 -23.66
CA LEU A 126 10.43 2.27 -24.84
C LEU A 126 9.68 0.97 -24.57
N ARG A 127 9.94 0.36 -23.41
CA ARG A 127 9.26 -0.85 -22.96
C ARG A 127 7.95 -0.55 -22.25
N ARG A 128 7.61 0.72 -21.98
CA ARG A 128 6.38 1.09 -21.23
C ARG A 128 6.27 0.33 -19.91
N SER A 129 7.38 0.32 -19.17
CA SER A 129 7.48 -0.38 -17.89
C SER A 129 8.20 0.47 -16.86
N ARG A 130 7.92 0.17 -15.60
CA ARG A 130 8.57 0.82 -14.46
C ARG A 130 9.05 -0.25 -13.49
N LEU A 131 10.25 -0.04 -12.95
CA LEU A 131 10.78 -0.77 -11.81
C LEU A 131 10.92 0.21 -10.64
N GLN A 132 10.37 -0.14 -9.50
CA GLN A 132 10.57 0.55 -8.24
C GLN A 132 11.34 -0.38 -7.30
N THR A 133 12.42 0.10 -6.70
CA THR A 133 13.12 -0.63 -5.65
C THR A 133 13.30 0.25 -4.44
N GLY A 134 13.11 -0.30 -3.24
CA GLY A 134 13.28 0.43 -2.00
C GLY A 134 13.91 -0.42 -0.91
N LEU A 135 14.61 0.28 -0.01
CA LEU A 135 15.05 -0.27 1.26
C LEU A 135 14.42 0.57 2.37
N SER A 136 13.73 -0.11 3.28
CA SER A 136 13.17 0.48 4.47
C SER A 136 13.92 0.02 5.71
N ILE A 137 14.15 0.96 6.62
CA ILE A 137 14.64 0.70 7.98
C ILE A 137 13.65 1.28 8.98
N GLY A 138 13.50 0.67 10.15
CA GLY A 138 12.54 1.16 11.13
C GLY A 138 12.37 0.26 12.32
N VAL A 139 11.21 0.36 12.96
CA VAL A 139 10.85 -0.44 14.14
C VAL A 139 9.38 -0.86 14.08
N ILE A 140 9.10 -2.07 14.53
CA ILE A 140 7.76 -2.54 14.90
C ILE A 140 7.66 -2.54 16.43
N GLY A 141 6.45 -2.34 16.98
CA GLY A 141 6.14 -2.42 18.41
C GLY A 141 5.95 -1.06 19.08
N PRO A 142 6.02 -0.97 20.43
CA PRO A 142 5.78 0.27 21.17
C PRO A 142 6.59 1.48 20.70
N ALA A 143 7.81 1.28 20.19
CA ALA A 143 8.67 2.33 19.66
C ALA A 143 8.15 2.95 18.34
N ALA A 144 7.17 2.34 17.69
CA ALA A 144 6.50 2.91 16.53
C ALA A 144 5.39 3.92 16.90
N PHE A 145 5.07 4.08 18.20
CA PHE A 145 4.08 5.05 18.70
C PHE A 145 2.63 4.85 18.23
N GLY A 146 2.25 3.62 17.84
CA GLY A 146 0.89 3.31 17.38
C GLY A 146 -0.20 3.60 18.41
N ARG A 147 0.06 3.29 19.69
CA ARG A 147 -0.85 3.60 20.81
C ARG A 147 -1.15 5.09 20.90
N GLN A 148 -0.11 5.90 20.95
CA GLN A 148 -0.20 7.35 21.10
C GLN A 148 -0.93 7.97 19.92
N MET A 149 -0.67 7.49 18.70
CA MET A 149 -1.36 7.96 17.51
C MET A 149 -2.84 7.61 17.55
N GLN A 150 -3.21 6.34 17.84
CA GLN A 150 -4.61 5.92 17.87
C GLN A 150 -5.38 6.59 19.02
N GLU A 151 -4.83 6.61 20.24
CA GLU A 151 -5.44 7.28 21.38
C GLU A 151 -5.60 8.78 21.15
N GLY A 152 -4.62 9.43 20.50
CA GLY A 152 -4.67 10.85 20.15
C GLY A 152 -5.80 11.16 19.16
N ILE A 153 -5.89 10.40 18.06
CA ILE A 153 -6.97 10.55 17.08
C ILE A 153 -8.33 10.26 17.71
N HIS A 154 -8.45 9.18 18.48
CA HIS A 154 -9.72 8.80 19.11
C HIS A 154 -10.16 9.85 20.13
N SER A 155 -9.23 10.44 20.88
CA SER A 155 -9.53 11.54 21.79
C SER A 155 -9.96 12.81 21.05
N ALA A 156 -9.33 13.13 19.93
CA ALA A 156 -9.68 14.31 19.12
C ALA A 156 -11.02 14.17 18.38
N THR A 157 -11.42 12.95 18.04
CA THR A 157 -12.65 12.64 17.28
C THR A 157 -13.80 12.18 18.16
N GLY A 158 -13.57 11.92 19.45
CA GLY A 158 -14.58 11.39 20.37
C GLY A 158 -14.84 9.89 20.21
N ASN A 159 -13.94 9.15 19.56
CA ASN A 159 -14.05 7.70 19.37
C ASN A 159 -13.63 6.91 20.62
N THR A 160 -14.01 5.63 20.63
CA THR A 160 -13.72 4.67 21.71
C THR A 160 -12.23 4.51 21.97
N LYS A 161 -11.74 4.72 23.20
CA LYS A 161 -10.31 4.56 23.50
C LYS A 161 -9.87 3.09 23.44
N PRO A 162 -8.75 2.77 22.75
CA PRO A 162 -8.21 1.41 22.71
C PRO A 162 -7.50 1.04 24.02
N MET A 163 -7.85 -0.09 24.62
CA MET A 163 -7.34 -0.49 25.94
C MET A 163 -6.29 -1.61 25.90
N GLY A 164 -6.15 -2.30 24.76
CA GLY A 164 -5.30 -3.50 24.61
C GLY A 164 -3.84 -3.25 24.22
N TRP A 165 -3.41 -2.00 23.97
CA TRP A 165 -2.05 -1.68 23.50
C TRP A 165 -0.90 -2.13 24.43
N LYS A 166 -1.19 -2.45 25.70
CA LYS A 166 -0.23 -3.09 26.63
C LYS A 166 0.22 -4.48 26.16
N ASN A 167 -0.60 -5.14 25.32
CA ASN A 167 -0.38 -6.49 24.80
C ASN A 167 0.08 -6.50 23.32
N GLN A 168 0.55 -5.38 22.80
CA GLN A 168 0.98 -5.30 21.40
C GLN A 168 2.24 -6.13 21.11
N VAL A 169 2.50 -6.41 19.82
CA VAL A 169 3.77 -6.94 19.32
C VAL A 169 4.94 -6.14 19.89
N ARG A 170 5.98 -6.83 20.39
CA ARG A 170 7.14 -6.18 21.02
C ARG A 170 8.07 -5.51 20.02
N ASN A 171 8.93 -4.65 20.56
CA ASN A 171 9.92 -3.93 19.76
C ASN A 171 10.83 -4.89 19.00
N ASP A 172 10.92 -4.69 17.69
CA ASP A 172 11.92 -5.31 16.84
C ASP A 172 12.36 -4.37 15.72
N ILE A 173 13.54 -4.63 15.16
CA ILE A 173 14.15 -3.85 14.09
C ILE A 173 13.56 -4.27 12.75
N ILE A 174 13.18 -3.27 11.95
CA ILE A 174 12.75 -3.45 10.57
C ILE A 174 13.93 -3.21 9.63
N VAL A 175 14.19 -4.19 8.78
CA VAL A 175 14.97 -4.04 7.55
C VAL A 175 14.17 -4.73 6.43
N GLN A 176 13.81 -3.98 5.40
CA GLN A 176 12.89 -4.45 4.37
C GLN A 176 13.37 -4.03 2.98
N TYR A 177 13.64 -4.99 2.12
CA TYR A 177 13.81 -4.72 0.69
C TYR A 177 12.50 -4.95 -0.04
N GLU A 178 12.16 -4.06 -0.96
CA GLU A 178 10.98 -4.15 -1.80
C GLU A 178 11.36 -3.90 -3.27
N THR A 179 10.79 -4.69 -4.16
CA THR A 179 10.85 -4.49 -5.61
C THR A 179 9.46 -4.58 -6.20
N GLY A 180 9.01 -3.51 -6.85
CA GLY A 180 7.78 -3.45 -7.63
C GLY A 180 8.10 -3.32 -9.12
N TYR A 181 7.39 -4.07 -9.96
CA TYR A 181 7.46 -3.98 -11.40
C TYR A 181 6.07 -3.73 -11.98
N GLU A 182 6.00 -2.81 -12.94
CA GLU A 182 4.77 -2.48 -13.65
C GLU A 182 5.02 -2.48 -15.15
N LYS A 183 4.05 -3.00 -15.91
CA LYS A 183 4.07 -3.03 -17.37
C LYS A 183 2.72 -2.58 -17.92
N GLN A 184 2.72 -1.60 -18.80
CA GLN A 184 1.53 -1.22 -19.57
C GLN A 184 1.32 -2.18 -20.74
N PHE A 185 0.21 -2.90 -20.74
CA PHE A 185 -0.18 -3.81 -21.82
C PHE A 185 -1.02 -3.11 -22.88
N LEU A 186 -2.00 -2.31 -22.45
CA LEU A 186 -2.91 -1.61 -23.34
C LEU A 186 -3.01 -0.14 -22.92
N HIS A 187 -3.05 0.74 -23.91
CA HIS A 187 -3.43 2.13 -23.73
C HIS A 187 -4.20 2.57 -24.97
N TYR A 188 -5.46 2.93 -24.78
CA TYR A 188 -6.35 3.32 -25.86
C TYR A 188 -6.76 4.77 -25.70
N ALA A 189 -6.23 5.62 -26.59
CA ALA A 189 -6.34 7.06 -26.52
C ALA A 189 -6.02 7.56 -25.10
N ARG A 190 -6.80 8.50 -24.56
CA ARG A 190 -6.73 8.90 -23.16
C ARG A 190 -7.82 8.25 -22.31
N LEU A 191 -8.52 7.25 -22.84
CA LEU A 191 -9.76 6.74 -22.25
C LEU A 191 -9.53 5.53 -21.35
N PHE A 192 -8.66 4.62 -21.78
CA PHE A 192 -8.44 3.34 -21.10
C PHE A 192 -6.96 3.00 -21.01
N SER A 193 -6.55 2.45 -19.87
CA SER A 193 -5.22 1.87 -19.66
C SER A 193 -5.33 0.57 -18.88
N LEU A 194 -4.57 -0.44 -19.29
CA LEU A 194 -4.40 -1.70 -18.58
C LEU A 194 -2.91 -1.91 -18.33
N GLN A 195 -2.59 -2.15 -17.06
CA GLN A 195 -1.24 -2.43 -16.60
C GLN A 195 -1.24 -3.71 -15.77
N GLY A 196 -0.14 -4.47 -15.84
CA GLY A 196 0.17 -5.54 -14.89
C GLY A 196 1.17 -5.05 -13.86
N ASN A 197 1.02 -5.52 -12.63
CA ASN A 197 1.90 -5.18 -11.51
C ASN A 197 2.40 -6.47 -10.85
N ALA A 198 3.62 -6.45 -10.34
CA ALA A 198 4.16 -7.47 -9.46
C ALA A 198 5.02 -6.82 -8.38
N THR A 199 4.89 -7.25 -7.13
CA THR A 199 5.72 -6.77 -6.02
C THR A 199 6.35 -7.95 -5.30
N VAL A 200 7.59 -7.81 -4.87
CA VAL A 200 8.27 -8.75 -3.98
C VAL A 200 8.83 -7.98 -2.81
N ARG A 201 8.55 -8.47 -1.61
CA ARG A 201 9.07 -7.96 -0.34
C ARG A 201 9.82 -9.07 0.38
N ALA A 202 11.03 -8.77 0.83
CA ALA A 202 11.82 -9.65 1.68
C ALA A 202 12.47 -8.83 2.80
N GLY A 203 12.22 -9.22 4.05
CA GLY A 203 12.66 -8.45 5.20
C GLY A 203 12.07 -8.94 6.52
N THR A 204 12.39 -8.20 7.59
CA THR A 204 11.97 -8.52 8.96
C THR A 204 10.58 -7.98 9.32
N LEU A 205 9.96 -7.16 8.45
CA LEU A 205 8.56 -6.74 8.56
C LEU A 205 7.65 -7.66 7.75
N PHE A 206 7.96 -7.86 6.46
CA PHE A 206 7.16 -8.67 5.55
C PHE A 206 8.03 -9.51 4.61
N THR A 207 7.62 -10.77 4.41
CA THR A 207 8.08 -11.59 3.27
C THR A 207 6.87 -12.05 2.47
N ASN A 208 6.72 -11.51 1.27
CA ASN A 208 5.61 -11.84 0.38
C ASN A 208 5.91 -11.48 -1.07
N ALA A 209 5.13 -12.05 -1.98
CA ALA A 209 5.14 -11.70 -3.39
C ALA A 209 3.70 -11.49 -3.85
N SER A 210 3.44 -10.44 -4.63
CA SER A 210 2.13 -10.10 -5.14
C SER A 210 2.13 -9.88 -6.65
N VAL A 211 1.00 -10.17 -7.29
CA VAL A 211 0.75 -9.92 -8.70
C VAL A 211 -0.66 -9.36 -8.87
N GLY A 212 -0.86 -8.44 -9.81
CA GLY A 212 -2.15 -7.82 -10.01
C GLY A 212 -2.29 -7.10 -11.33
N LEU A 213 -3.48 -6.56 -11.56
CA LEU A 213 -3.78 -5.73 -12.72
C LEU A 213 -4.25 -4.37 -12.25
N SER A 214 -3.96 -3.32 -13.02
CA SER A 214 -4.54 -2.00 -12.84
C SER A 214 -5.31 -1.63 -14.09
N LEU A 215 -6.62 -1.49 -13.95
CA LEU A 215 -7.54 -1.02 -14.97
C LEU A 215 -7.88 0.42 -14.68
N MET A 216 -7.69 1.31 -15.65
CA MET A 216 -8.00 2.73 -15.52
C MET A 216 -8.94 3.18 -16.63
N ALA A 217 -9.95 3.97 -16.28
CA ALA A 217 -10.92 4.52 -17.22
C ALA A 217 -11.19 6.00 -16.91
N GLY A 218 -11.15 6.87 -17.92
CA GLY A 218 -11.42 8.31 -17.77
C GLY A 218 -10.55 9.16 -18.68
N ILE A 219 -9.93 10.20 -18.13
CA ILE A 219 -8.87 10.99 -18.75
C ILE A 219 -7.54 10.51 -18.15
N VAL A 220 -7.03 9.43 -18.72
CA VAL A 220 -5.79 8.75 -18.32
C VAL A 220 -4.71 9.11 -19.33
N ASP A 221 -3.63 9.72 -18.86
CA ASP A 221 -2.41 9.84 -19.65
C ASP A 221 -1.53 8.61 -19.40
N SER A 222 -0.87 8.11 -20.45
CA SER A 222 0.15 7.08 -20.23
C SER A 222 1.30 7.70 -19.42
N PRO A 223 1.70 7.10 -18.29
CA PRO A 223 2.84 7.60 -17.51
C PRO A 223 4.17 7.50 -18.30
N PHE A 224 4.18 6.74 -19.40
CA PHE A 224 5.32 6.53 -20.29
C PHE A 224 5.36 7.52 -21.47
N ILE A 225 4.32 8.34 -21.65
CA ILE A 225 4.23 9.34 -22.72
C ILE A 225 4.24 10.74 -22.10
N ARG A 226 5.05 11.64 -22.65
CA ARG A 226 5.17 13.02 -22.17
C ARG A 226 4.00 13.85 -22.72
N HIS A 227 2.92 13.97 -21.95
CA HIS A 227 1.75 14.77 -22.35
C HIS A 227 1.88 16.24 -21.92
N ARG A 228 1.39 17.17 -22.77
CA ARG A 228 1.41 18.63 -22.52
C ARG A 228 0.29 19.12 -21.60
N ASN A 229 -0.86 18.45 -21.60
CA ASN A 229 -2.02 18.80 -20.78
C ASN A 229 -2.01 17.96 -19.51
N GLY A 230 -1.39 18.47 -18.44
CA GLY A 230 -1.27 17.78 -17.15
C GLY A 230 -2.56 17.57 -16.37
N PHE A 231 -3.73 17.63 -17.01
CA PHE A 231 -5.02 17.30 -16.37
C PHE A 231 -5.37 15.84 -16.60
N ARG A 232 -5.56 15.10 -15.50
CA ARG A 232 -6.01 13.71 -15.46
C ARG A 232 -7.20 13.59 -14.52
N LEU A 233 -8.20 12.82 -14.92
CA LEU A 233 -9.36 12.50 -14.09
C LEU A 233 -9.83 11.11 -14.45
N TYR A 234 -9.59 10.13 -13.59
CA TYR A 234 -9.90 8.74 -13.91
C TYR A 234 -10.31 7.93 -12.68
N ALA A 235 -11.12 6.91 -12.93
CA ALA A 235 -11.38 5.84 -12.00
C ALA A 235 -10.40 4.69 -12.27
N TYR A 236 -10.07 3.93 -11.23
CA TYR A 236 -9.31 2.71 -11.39
C TYR A 236 -9.85 1.58 -10.52
N VAL A 237 -9.55 0.35 -10.95
CA VAL A 237 -9.74 -0.88 -10.19
C VAL A 237 -8.44 -1.68 -10.26
N GLN A 238 -8.03 -2.22 -9.12
CA GLN A 238 -6.80 -2.96 -8.95
C GLN A 238 -7.04 -4.24 -8.13
N PRO A 239 -7.34 -5.37 -8.79
CA PRO A 239 -7.19 -6.67 -8.17
C PRO A 239 -5.71 -7.03 -8.01
N LEU A 240 -5.33 -7.50 -6.82
CA LEU A 240 -4.01 -8.03 -6.48
C LEU A 240 -4.17 -9.44 -5.90
N VAL A 241 -3.16 -10.29 -5.98
CA VAL A 241 -3.02 -11.57 -5.27
C VAL A 241 -1.62 -11.67 -4.70
N THR A 242 -1.52 -12.03 -3.43
CA THR A 242 -0.31 -12.01 -2.62
C THR A 242 -0.09 -13.38 -1.98
N ALA A 243 1.06 -13.98 -2.24
CA ALA A 243 1.56 -15.13 -1.50
C ALA A 243 2.35 -14.63 -0.27
N VAL A 244 1.96 -15.07 0.93
CA VAL A 244 2.48 -14.59 2.21
C VAL A 244 3.39 -15.64 2.84
N GLY A 245 4.68 -15.32 2.94
CA GLY A 245 5.66 -16.12 3.67
C GLY A 245 5.74 -15.71 5.14
N TYR A 246 5.74 -14.41 5.43
CA TYR A 246 5.86 -13.88 6.78
C TYR A 246 5.22 -12.49 6.93
N ASP A 247 4.63 -12.25 8.10
CA ASP A 247 4.02 -10.99 8.50
C ASP A 247 4.30 -10.68 9.98
N ALA A 248 5.18 -9.72 10.27
CA ALA A 248 5.56 -9.37 11.64
C ALA A 248 4.41 -8.76 12.46
N THR A 249 3.40 -8.19 11.79
CA THR A 249 2.25 -7.57 12.46
C THR A 249 1.30 -8.62 13.03
N LEU A 250 1.38 -9.86 12.54
CA LEU A 250 0.64 -11.02 13.02
C LEU A 250 1.54 -11.95 13.83
N GLN A 251 2.73 -12.26 13.31
CA GLN A 251 3.63 -13.30 13.83
C GLN A 251 4.69 -12.76 14.81
N GLY A 252 4.69 -11.46 15.11
CA GLY A 252 5.73 -10.80 15.91
C GLY A 252 7.07 -10.67 15.17
N GLY A 253 8.06 -10.03 15.79
CA GLY A 253 9.38 -9.77 15.18
C GLY A 253 10.22 -11.03 14.91
N LEU A 254 11.22 -10.93 14.01
CA LEU A 254 12.12 -12.05 13.68
C LEU A 254 13.26 -12.24 14.68
N ILE A 255 13.72 -11.16 15.31
CA ILE A 255 14.87 -11.11 16.22
C ILE A 255 14.35 -11.17 17.66
N ASN A 256 13.33 -10.37 17.99
CA ASN A 256 12.68 -10.38 19.30
C ASN A 256 11.40 -11.23 19.25
N ARG A 257 11.40 -12.35 20.00
CA ARG A 257 10.29 -13.31 20.06
C ARG A 257 9.44 -13.19 21.34
N ASP A 258 9.65 -12.17 22.16
CA ASP A 258 8.99 -12.02 23.47
C ASP A 258 7.60 -11.34 23.38
N SER A 259 6.96 -11.40 22.22
CA SER A 259 5.63 -10.83 22.03
C SER A 259 4.60 -11.59 22.87
N PRO A 260 3.74 -10.90 23.64
CA PRO A 260 2.82 -11.56 24.57
C PRO A 260 1.77 -12.44 23.85
N TYR A 261 1.48 -12.11 22.60
CA TYR A 261 0.57 -12.87 21.75
C TYR A 261 0.90 -12.61 20.27
N THR A 262 0.82 -13.65 19.46
CA THR A 262 1.05 -13.64 18.00
C THR A 262 0.16 -14.70 17.35
N ILE A 263 -0.07 -14.55 16.06
CA ILE A 263 -0.68 -15.57 15.21
C ILE A 263 0.38 -16.60 14.82
N SER A 264 0.04 -17.88 14.97
CA SER A 264 0.93 -18.98 14.64
C SER A 264 1.14 -19.09 13.12
N ASP A 265 2.26 -19.69 12.72
CA ASP A 265 2.58 -19.90 11.30
C ASP A 265 1.56 -20.81 10.57
N GLY A 266 0.92 -21.72 11.30
CA GLY A 266 -0.13 -22.60 10.78
C GLY A 266 -1.49 -21.91 10.62
N ASP A 267 -1.71 -20.82 11.34
CA ASP A 267 -2.94 -20.02 11.26
C ASP A 267 -2.82 -18.86 10.25
N LEU A 268 -1.63 -18.58 9.72
CA LEU A 268 -1.44 -17.52 8.72
C LEU A 268 -2.03 -17.94 7.36
N GLU A 269 -2.81 -17.05 6.73
CA GLU A 269 -3.29 -17.28 5.37
C GLU A 269 -2.17 -17.03 4.37
N ARG A 270 -1.82 -18.08 3.61
CA ARG A 270 -0.68 -18.07 2.68
C ARG A 270 -0.96 -17.39 1.36
N VAL A 271 -2.23 -17.22 1.02
CA VAL A 271 -2.65 -16.55 -0.21
C VAL A 271 -3.70 -15.54 0.16
N THR A 272 -3.57 -14.35 -0.38
CA THR A 272 -4.43 -13.23 -0.09
C THR A 272 -4.56 -12.34 -1.35
N ALA A 273 -5.70 -12.31 -2.04
CA ALA A 273 -6.11 -11.30 -3.01
C ALA A 273 -6.14 -9.80 -2.52
N GLN A 274 -6.67 -8.81 -3.23
CA GLN A 274 -7.07 -7.48 -2.69
C GLN A 274 -7.80 -6.78 -3.81
N HIS A 275 -8.83 -6.02 -3.50
CA HIS A 275 -9.48 -5.17 -4.49
C HIS A 275 -9.43 -3.73 -4.02
N THR A 276 -8.60 -2.93 -4.67
CA THR A 276 -8.59 -1.49 -4.49
C THR A 276 -9.28 -0.81 -5.66
N TYR A 277 -10.15 0.15 -5.38
CA TYR A 277 -10.70 1.03 -6.40
C TYR A 277 -10.67 2.46 -5.92
N GLY A 278 -10.59 3.40 -6.85
CA GLY A 278 -10.43 4.79 -6.49
C GLY A 278 -10.69 5.75 -7.62
N LEU A 279 -10.72 7.03 -7.27
CA LEU A 279 -10.84 8.15 -8.17
C LEU A 279 -9.59 9.03 -8.00
N VAL A 280 -8.98 9.38 -9.13
CA VAL A 280 -7.80 10.25 -9.16
C VAL A 280 -8.15 11.50 -9.94
N LEU A 281 -7.89 12.66 -9.33
CA LEU A 281 -7.88 13.97 -9.97
C LEU A 281 -6.47 14.52 -9.87
N GLN A 282 -5.87 14.82 -11.01
CA GLN A 282 -4.55 15.42 -11.05
C GLN A 282 -4.50 16.59 -12.04
N THR A 283 -3.83 17.66 -11.63
CA THR A 283 -3.44 18.78 -12.47
C THR A 283 -1.92 18.77 -12.68
N LYS A 284 -1.38 19.80 -13.33
CA LYS A 284 0.08 19.93 -13.49
C LYS A 284 0.82 19.95 -12.15
N THR A 285 0.19 20.50 -11.12
CA THR A 285 0.83 20.76 -9.83
C THR A 285 0.19 19.97 -8.70
N LEU A 286 -1.10 19.68 -8.74
CA LEU A 286 -1.83 19.07 -7.64
C LEU A 286 -2.26 17.64 -7.97
N TYR A 287 -2.25 16.77 -6.96
CA TYR A 287 -2.72 15.41 -7.01
C TYR A 287 -3.71 15.16 -5.88
N PHE A 288 -4.85 14.58 -6.22
CA PHE A 288 -5.86 14.13 -5.27
C PHE A 288 -6.30 12.73 -5.65
N GLU A 289 -6.39 11.86 -4.67
CA GLU A 289 -6.91 10.52 -4.83
C GLU A 289 -7.79 10.17 -3.64
N TYR A 290 -8.90 9.51 -3.93
CA TYR A 290 -9.71 8.81 -2.96
C TYR A 290 -9.68 7.33 -3.28
N THR A 291 -9.48 6.49 -2.27
CA THR A 291 -9.38 5.04 -2.44
C THR A 291 -10.31 4.29 -1.49
N ARG A 292 -10.66 3.09 -1.94
CA ARG A 292 -11.33 2.06 -1.18
C ARG A 292 -10.61 0.77 -1.39
N THR A 293 -10.32 0.07 -0.30
CA THR A 293 -9.70 -1.23 -0.38
C THR A 293 -10.55 -2.24 0.37
N ALA A 294 -10.77 -3.38 -0.28
CA ALA A 294 -11.27 -4.58 0.34
C ALA A 294 -10.15 -5.61 0.43
N LEU A 295 -10.08 -6.18 1.62
CA LEU A 295 -9.20 -7.23 2.06
C LEU A 295 -10.02 -8.41 2.49
N THR A 296 -9.40 -9.55 2.69
CA THR A 296 -10.06 -10.62 3.38
C THR A 296 -9.22 -10.97 4.59
N ARG A 297 -9.64 -12.02 5.28
CA ARG A 297 -8.87 -12.60 6.36
C ARG A 297 -7.41 -12.85 5.97
N GLU A 298 -6.53 -12.47 6.88
CA GLU A 298 -5.08 -12.66 6.79
C GLU A 298 -4.62 -13.87 7.64
N PHE A 299 -5.53 -14.43 8.45
CA PHE A 299 -5.28 -15.56 9.33
C PHE A 299 -6.58 -16.30 9.65
N ASN A 300 -6.47 -17.53 10.13
CA ASN A 300 -7.57 -18.36 10.59
C ASN A 300 -8.20 -17.75 11.85
N GLY A 301 -9.52 -17.60 11.87
CA GLY A 301 -10.24 -16.84 12.89
C GLY A 301 -10.41 -15.35 12.56
N GLY A 302 -9.61 -14.80 11.65
CA GLY A 302 -9.72 -13.42 11.17
C GLY A 302 -10.90 -13.19 10.21
N VAL A 303 -11.33 -11.93 10.12
CA VAL A 303 -12.39 -11.49 9.21
C VAL A 303 -11.86 -10.62 8.07
N PRO A 304 -12.61 -10.47 6.97
CA PRO A 304 -12.28 -9.50 5.93
C PRO A 304 -12.18 -8.05 6.44
N ALA A 305 -11.12 -7.35 6.04
CA ALA A 305 -10.91 -5.95 6.38
C ALA A 305 -11.29 -5.02 5.22
N LYS A 306 -11.73 -3.80 5.53
CA LYS A 306 -11.99 -2.76 4.55
C LYS A 306 -11.58 -1.41 5.12
N TRP A 307 -10.97 -0.57 4.30
CA TRP A 307 -10.65 0.81 4.67
C TRP A 307 -10.78 1.73 3.46
N GLY A 308 -10.72 3.03 3.73
CA GLY A 308 -10.56 4.05 2.69
C GLY A 308 -9.34 4.89 2.94
N GLY A 309 -8.88 5.55 1.89
CA GLY A 309 -7.71 6.40 1.96
C GLY A 309 -7.90 7.67 1.16
N ILE A 310 -7.23 8.72 1.60
CA ILE A 310 -7.04 9.95 0.84
C ILE A 310 -5.57 10.15 0.55
N ARG A 311 -5.27 10.64 -0.64
CA ARG A 311 -3.92 11.07 -1.00
C ARG A 311 -3.95 12.45 -1.59
N ILE A 312 -3.02 13.27 -1.12
CA ILE A 312 -2.84 14.64 -1.59
C ILE A 312 -1.37 14.80 -1.91
N GLY A 313 -1.05 15.44 -3.02
CA GLY A 313 0.34 15.79 -3.29
C GLY A 313 0.46 16.99 -4.20
N PHE A 314 1.67 17.52 -4.24
CA PHE A 314 2.00 18.64 -5.08
C PHE A 314 3.42 18.57 -5.63
N THR A 315 3.60 19.05 -6.86
CA THR A 315 4.92 19.23 -7.48
C THR A 315 5.48 20.59 -7.12
N PHE A 316 6.81 20.71 -7.01
CA PHE A 316 7.52 21.97 -6.75
C PHE A 316 8.75 22.10 -7.65
#